data_AF-A0A673FLZ6-F1
#
_entry.id   AF-A0A673FLZ6-F1
#
_cell.length_a   1.000
_cell.length_b   1.000
_cell.length_c   1.000
_cell.angle_alpha   90.00
_cell.angle_beta   90.00
_cell.angle_gamma   90.00
#
_symmetry.space_group_name_H-M   'P 1'
#
loop_
_entity.id
_entity.type
_entity.pdbx_description
1 polymer ?
#
loop_
_entity_poly.entity_id
_entity_poly.type
_entity_poly.pdbx_seq_one_letter_code
_entity_poly.pdbx_strand_id
1 'polypeptide(L)'
;TLLNIIFLSSLYSLFPIISAFLYDIIVEVMEAPEPCTRKSVAGDYIRYHYNASFLNGITFDSSYQHNHTYNTYIGMGYMIAGIDKGLQGVCTGERRRIILPPHLSADSEFNQ
;
A
#
# COMPACT_ATOMS: atom_id res chain seq x y z
N THR A 1 -17.39 -22.97 33.92
CA THR A 1 -16.52 -23.69 32.96
C THR A 1 -17.04 -23.61 31.53
N LEU A 2 -18.33 -23.85 31.24
CA LEU A 2 -18.90 -23.72 29.88
C LEU A 2 -18.83 -22.29 29.29
N LEU A 3 -19.08 -21.25 30.10
CA LEU A 3 -19.00 -19.86 29.65
C LEU A 3 -17.60 -19.46 29.14
N ASN A 4 -16.54 -19.96 29.78
CA ASN A 4 -15.15 -19.70 29.39
C ASN A 4 -14.77 -20.42 28.08
N ILE A 5 -15.35 -21.60 27.81
CA ILE A 5 -15.10 -22.35 26.58
C ILE A 5 -15.73 -21.63 25.38
N ILE A 6 -16.95 -21.12 25.53
CA ILE A 6 -17.65 -20.35 24.47
C ILE A 6 -16.89 -19.06 24.14
N PHE A 7 -16.37 -18.36 25.16
CA PHE A 7 -15.55 -17.16 24.97
C PHE A 7 -14.25 -17.48 24.22
N LEU A 8 -13.55 -18.57 24.57
CA LEU A 8 -12.30 -18.97 23.92
C LEU A 8 -12.49 -19.41 22.46
N SER A 9 -13.55 -20.17 22.16
CA SER A 9 -13.85 -20.58 20.77
C SER A 9 -14.27 -19.39 19.90
N SER A 10 -15.02 -18.44 20.45
CA SER A 10 -15.41 -17.21 19.76
C SER A 10 -14.18 -16.34 19.42
N LEU A 11 -13.24 -16.20 20.36
CA LEU A 11 -11.99 -15.46 20.14
C LEU A 11 -11.11 -16.08 19.04
N TYR A 12 -11.03 -17.41 18.97
CA TYR A 12 -10.29 -18.11 17.90
C TYR A 12 -10.88 -17.85 16.51
N SER A 13 -12.20 -17.69 16.40
CA SER A 13 -12.85 -17.39 15.11
C SER A 13 -12.56 -15.98 14.59
N LEU A 14 -12.22 -15.04 15.48
CA LEU A 14 -11.85 -13.66 15.14
C LEU A 14 -10.34 -13.49 14.90
N PHE A 15 -9.52 -14.43 15.37
CA PHE A 15 -8.07 -14.42 15.18
C PHE A 15 -7.61 -14.25 13.71
N PRO A 16 -8.16 -14.99 12.71
CA PRO A 16 -7.75 -14.80 11.32
C PRO A 16 -8.15 -13.43 10.76
N ILE A 17 -9.26 -12.85 11.23
CA ILE A 17 -9.72 -11.52 10.81
C ILE A 17 -8.79 -10.44 11.35
N ILE A 18 -8.42 -10.53 12.63
CA ILE A 18 -7.50 -9.58 13.28
C ILE A 18 -6.10 -9.68 12.64
N SER A 19 -5.63 -10.90 12.34
CA SER A 19 -4.37 -11.12 11.66
C SER A 19 -4.35 -10.50 10.25
N ALA A 20 -5.42 -10.68 9.47
CA ALA A 20 -5.50 -10.12 8.12
C ALA A 20 -5.46 -8.58 8.13
N PHE A 21 -6.08 -7.96 9.14
CA PHE A 21 -6.10 -6.50 9.28
C PHE A 21 -4.72 -5.91 9.63
N LEU A 22 -3.92 -6.62 10.42
CA LEU A 22 -2.57 -6.21 10.79
C LEU A 22 -1.52 -6.44 9.68
N TYR A 23 -1.88 -7.24 8.67
CA TYR A 23 -0.98 -7.64 7.58
C TYR A 23 -1.20 -6.85 6.28
N ASP A 24 -2.01 -5.80 6.30
CA ASP A 24 -2.28 -4.99 5.10
C ASP A 24 -1.48 -3.69 5.07
N ILE A 25 -1.43 -3.04 3.91
CA ILE A 25 -0.89 -1.69 3.77
C ILE A 25 -1.77 -0.68 4.50
N ILE A 26 -1.15 0.41 4.96
CA ILE A 26 -1.86 1.59 5.45
C ILE A 26 -1.75 2.67 4.39
N VAL A 27 -2.90 3.20 3.96
CA VAL A 27 -2.98 4.30 2.99
C VAL A 27 -3.60 5.51 3.67
N GLU A 28 -2.83 6.59 3.75
CA GLU A 28 -3.27 7.87 4.31
C GLU A 28 -3.32 8.91 3.18
N VAL A 29 -4.52 9.37 2.84
CA VAL A 29 -4.70 10.45 1.86
C VAL A 29 -4.36 11.77 2.54
N MET A 30 -3.30 12.43 2.07
CA MET A 30 -2.84 13.70 2.63
C MET A 30 -3.55 14.88 1.97
N GLU A 31 -3.68 14.83 0.64
CA GLU A 31 -4.27 15.89 -0.16
C GLU A 31 -4.95 15.27 -1.38
N ALA A 32 -6.20 15.61 -1.63
CA ALA A 32 -6.96 15.15 -2.79
C ALA A 32 -7.66 16.34 -3.46
N PRO A 33 -7.44 16.55 -4.77
CA PRO A 33 -8.12 17.63 -5.48
C PRO A 33 -9.60 17.33 -5.70
N GLU A 34 -10.43 18.35 -5.58
CA GLU A 34 -11.84 18.32 -5.97
C GLU A 34 -12.09 19.25 -7.16
N PRO A 35 -12.75 18.79 -8.25
CA PRO A 35 -13.39 17.48 -8.39
C PRO A 35 -12.43 16.36 -8.82
N CYS A 36 -12.57 15.18 -8.21
CA CYS A 36 -11.95 13.95 -8.72
C CYS A 36 -12.89 13.27 -9.72
N THR A 37 -12.72 13.58 -11.01
CA THR A 37 -13.59 13.05 -12.08
C THR A 37 -13.38 11.56 -12.34
N ARG A 38 -12.15 11.06 -12.19
CA ARG A 38 -11.78 9.66 -12.43
C ARG A 38 -10.74 9.21 -11.41
N LYS A 39 -10.97 8.04 -10.84
CA LYS A 39 -10.01 7.33 -9.99
C LYS A 39 -9.25 6.29 -10.80
N SER A 40 -8.01 6.00 -10.42
CA SER A 40 -7.22 4.96 -11.04
C SER A 40 -7.79 3.56 -10.79
N VAL A 41 -7.64 2.68 -11.77
CA VAL A 41 -8.04 1.27 -11.73
C VAL A 41 -6.91 0.39 -12.25
N ALA A 42 -7.01 -0.92 -12.01
CA ALA A 42 -6.07 -1.90 -12.56
C ALA A 42 -5.97 -1.79 -14.10
N GLY A 43 -4.75 -1.84 -14.63
CA GLY A 43 -4.41 -1.62 -16.03
C GLY A 43 -4.13 -0.16 -16.40
N ASP A 44 -4.37 0.80 -15.51
CA ASP A 44 -4.04 2.20 -15.78
C ASP A 44 -2.54 2.44 -15.77
N TYR A 45 -2.10 3.30 -16.69
CA TYR A 45 -0.76 3.85 -16.69
C TYR A 45 -0.69 5.08 -15.78
N ILE A 46 0.14 5.03 -14.75
CA ILE A 46 0.31 6.11 -13.78
C ILE A 46 1.74 6.66 -13.84
N ARG A 47 1.82 7.98 -13.72
CA ARG A 47 3.04 8.75 -13.57
C ARG A 47 3.01 9.47 -12.23
N TYR A 48 3.98 9.21 -11.38
CA TYR A 48 4.03 9.83 -10.05
C TYR A 48 5.45 10.18 -9.60
N HIS A 49 5.50 11.17 -8.72
CA HIS A 49 6.68 11.44 -7.91
C HIS A 49 6.52 10.78 -6.54
N TYR A 50 7.62 10.24 -6.02
CA TYR A 50 7.68 9.63 -4.69
C TYR A 50 8.94 10.04 -3.95
N ASN A 51 8.86 9.89 -2.63
CA ASN A 51 9.97 9.92 -1.69
C ASN A 51 9.79 8.72 -0.76
N ALA A 52 10.73 7.78 -0.80
CA ALA A 52 10.67 6.53 -0.06
C ALA A 52 11.66 6.56 1.11
N SER A 53 11.13 6.32 2.31
CA SER A 53 11.89 6.37 3.55
C SER A 53 11.54 5.20 4.45
N PHE A 54 12.51 4.75 5.23
CA PHE A 54 12.26 3.84 6.35
C PHE A 54 11.42 4.53 7.43
N LEU A 55 10.81 3.73 8.32
CA LEU A 55 10.02 4.25 9.44
C LEU A 55 10.83 5.13 10.41
N ASN A 56 12.15 4.99 10.42
CA ASN A 56 13.07 5.85 11.18
C ASN A 56 13.34 7.21 10.50
N GLY A 57 12.71 7.50 9.36
CA GLY A 57 12.83 8.75 8.62
C GLY A 57 14.01 8.81 7.65
N ILE A 58 14.86 7.79 7.57
CA ILE A 58 15.97 7.73 6.61
C ILE A 58 15.39 7.47 5.22
N THR A 59 15.50 8.44 4.31
CA THR A 59 15.18 8.26 2.88
C THR A 59 16.18 7.32 2.24
N PHE A 60 15.69 6.33 1.50
CA PHE A 60 16.52 5.42 0.71
C PHE A 60 16.40 5.66 -0.80
N ASP A 61 15.28 6.23 -1.25
CA ASP A 61 15.08 6.52 -2.67
C ASP A 61 14.10 7.69 -2.88
N SER A 62 14.22 8.42 -3.98
CA SER A 62 13.33 9.51 -4.35
C SER A 62 13.39 9.81 -5.84
N SER A 63 12.23 9.86 -6.48
CA SER A 63 12.09 10.30 -7.88
C SER A 63 12.72 11.68 -8.16
N TYR A 64 12.75 12.56 -7.16
CA TYR A 64 13.32 13.90 -7.28
C TYR A 64 14.85 13.87 -7.36
N GLN A 65 15.52 12.87 -6.78
CA GLN A 65 16.97 12.72 -6.91
C GLN A 65 17.37 12.39 -8.36
N HIS A 66 16.48 11.72 -9.10
CA HIS A 66 16.72 11.32 -10.48
C HIS A 66 16.08 12.27 -11.51
N ASN A 67 15.46 13.36 -11.07
CA ASN A 67 14.77 14.35 -11.91
C ASN A 67 13.79 13.75 -12.94
N HIS A 68 13.19 12.61 -12.62
CA HIS A 68 12.18 11.98 -13.47
C HIS A 68 11.10 11.32 -12.62
N THR A 69 9.95 11.07 -13.24
CA THR A 69 8.81 10.42 -12.61
C THR A 69 8.91 8.91 -12.75
N TYR A 70 8.37 8.18 -11.77
CA TYR A 70 8.16 6.75 -11.94
C TYR A 70 6.90 6.52 -12.78
N ASN A 71 7.02 5.62 -13.75
CA ASN A 71 6.07 5.40 -14.81
C ASN A 71 5.75 3.92 -14.87
N THR A 72 4.51 3.52 -14.60
CA THR A 72 4.17 2.10 -14.49
C THR A 72 2.68 1.84 -14.72
N TYR A 73 2.35 0.56 -14.92
CA TYR A 73 0.97 0.07 -14.96
C TYR A 73 0.61 -0.52 -13.60
N ILE A 74 -0.53 -0.11 -13.05
CA ILE A 74 -1.00 -0.58 -11.74
C ILE A 74 -1.98 -1.75 -11.85
N GLY A 75 -2.14 -2.52 -10.78
CA GLY A 75 -3.03 -3.68 -10.66
C GLY A 75 -2.63 -4.86 -11.54
N MET A 76 -1.38 -4.90 -12.02
CA MET A 76 -0.85 -5.95 -12.88
C MET A 76 0.17 -6.85 -12.18
N GLY A 77 0.60 -6.51 -10.96
CA GLY A 77 1.57 -7.31 -10.20
C GLY A 77 3.02 -7.18 -10.66
N TYR A 78 3.36 -6.20 -11.50
CA TYR A 78 4.75 -5.96 -11.97
C TYR A 78 5.60 -5.10 -11.02
N MET A 79 5.06 -4.72 -9.87
CA MET A 79 5.76 -3.89 -8.88
C MET A 79 5.49 -4.42 -7.48
N ILE A 80 6.17 -3.84 -6.50
CA ILE A 80 5.97 -4.12 -5.07
C ILE A 80 4.48 -4.14 -4.75
N ALA A 81 3.98 -5.30 -4.30
CA ALA A 81 2.54 -5.58 -4.18
C ALA A 81 1.80 -4.53 -3.34
N GLY A 82 2.43 -4.03 -2.27
CA GLY A 82 1.82 -2.99 -1.45
C GLY A 82 1.78 -1.61 -2.12
N ILE A 83 2.74 -1.28 -2.98
CA ILE A 83 2.68 -0.05 -3.80
C ILE A 83 1.59 -0.20 -4.87
N ASP A 84 1.51 -1.37 -5.51
CA ASP A 84 0.50 -1.65 -6.53
C ASP A 84 -0.92 -1.51 -5.98
N LYS A 85 -1.15 -2.04 -4.78
CA LYS A 85 -2.42 -1.88 -4.05
C LYS A 85 -2.63 -0.44 -3.58
N GLY A 86 -1.58 0.23 -3.11
CA GLY A 86 -1.66 1.58 -2.58
C GLY A 86 -1.89 2.67 -3.64
N LEU A 87 -1.63 2.40 -4.92
CA LEU A 87 -1.86 3.33 -6.03
C LEU A 87 -3.23 3.18 -6.71
N GLN A 88 -3.99 2.14 -6.38
CA GLN A 88 -5.36 2.01 -6.86
C GLN A 88 -6.29 3.06 -6.23
N GLY A 89 -7.29 3.51 -6.98
CA GLY A 89 -8.24 4.50 -6.53
C GLY A 89 -7.67 5.92 -6.36
N VAL A 90 -6.53 6.25 -6.96
CA VAL A 90 -5.91 7.58 -6.88
C VAL A 90 -6.51 8.57 -7.88
N CYS A 91 -6.69 9.80 -7.42
CA CYS A 91 -7.07 10.92 -8.27
C CYS A 91 -5.82 11.61 -8.83
N THR A 92 -5.89 12.13 -10.05
CA THR A 92 -4.79 12.94 -10.60
C THR A 92 -4.52 14.15 -9.72
N GLY A 93 -3.27 14.33 -9.28
CA GLY A 93 -2.87 15.39 -8.37
C GLY A 93 -3.04 15.07 -6.88
N GLU A 94 -3.54 13.88 -6.54
CA GLU A 94 -3.62 13.44 -5.14
C GLU A 94 -2.23 13.10 -4.57
N ARG A 95 -2.04 13.44 -3.30
CA ARG A 95 -0.89 13.05 -2.49
C ARG A 95 -1.33 12.12 -1.36
N ARG A 96 -0.67 10.97 -1.25
CA ARG A 96 -0.92 9.97 -0.21
C ARG A 96 0.37 9.42 0.37
N ARG A 97 0.31 8.91 1.59
CA ARG A 97 1.37 8.15 2.26
C ARG A 97 0.96 6.69 2.29
N ILE A 98 1.84 5.81 1.83
CA ILE A 98 1.65 4.35 1.85
C ILE A 98 2.68 3.78 2.81
N ILE A 99 2.22 3.10 3.86
CA ILE A 99 3.08 2.38 4.80
C ILE A 99 3.02 0.89 4.45
N LEU A 100 4.16 0.36 4.04
CA LEU A 100 4.32 -1.03 3.65
C LEU A 100 4.77 -1.87 4.85
N PRO A 101 4.05 -2.95 5.20
CA PRO A 101 4.59 -3.94 6.12
C PRO A 101 5.71 -4.76 5.45
N PRO A 102 6.66 -5.34 6.22
CA PRO A 102 7.86 -5.99 5.68
C PRO A 102 7.59 -7.09 4.64
N HIS A 103 6.49 -7.83 4.77
CA HIS A 103 6.12 -8.91 3.85
C HIS A 103 5.54 -8.41 2.51
N LEU A 104 5.06 -7.17 2.44
CA LEU A 104 4.58 -6.54 1.19
C LEU A 104 5.63 -5.61 0.56
N SER A 105 6.74 -5.35 1.26
CA SER A 105 7.91 -4.64 0.73
C SER A 105 9.00 -5.56 0.20
N ALA A 106 8.95 -6.86 0.56
CA ALA A 106 9.97 -7.81 0.14
C ALA A 106 9.83 -8.10 -1.36
N ASP A 107 10.81 -7.63 -2.12
CA ASP A 107 11.03 -7.97 -3.52
C ASP A 107 11.15 -9.48 -3.68
N SER A 108 10.06 -10.16 -4.08
CA SER A 108 10.14 -11.54 -4.56
C SER A 108 10.61 -11.62 -6.02
N GLU A 109 11.03 -10.50 -6.64
CA GLU A 109 11.32 -10.45 -8.08
C GLU A 109 12.53 -9.57 -8.48
N PHE A 110 13.40 -9.20 -7.55
CA PHE A 110 14.78 -8.77 -7.87
C PHE A 110 15.80 -9.89 -7.55
N ASN A 111 15.46 -11.12 -7.96
CA ASN A 111 16.36 -12.27 -7.97
C ASN A 111 16.41 -12.87 -9.39
N GLN A 112 16.78 -12.03 -10.36
CA GLN A 112 17.30 -12.47 -11.65
C GLN A 112 18.41 -11.54 -12.11
#